data_AF-A0A537ZX80-F1
#
_entry.id   AF-A0A537ZX80-F1
#
_cell.length_a   1.000
_cell.length_b   1.000
_cell.length_c   1.000
_cell.angle_alpha   90.00
_cell.angle_beta   90.00
_cell.angle_gamma   90.00
#
_symmetry.space_group_name_H-M   'P 1'
#
loop_
_entity.id
_entity.type
_entity.pdbx_description
1 polymer ?
#
loop_
_entity_poly.entity_id
_entity_poly.type
_entity_poly.pdbx_seq_one_letter_code
_entity_poly.pdbx_strand_id
1 'polypeptide(L)'
;MYAVRPDGTGLSRIPLGLPYDGADVEWSPDGTKALVMYDSGSGNSLAWVFDAVRRTQRRIRLRKLDTISFMPWSPDGKRLALGTSNGDVVLDVETRTLHRLQDELADDLLTWSPDGKRLLFSSGHDLYTAPADGGPPTHVMRIRREPGDLQWSFDGRWISFID
;
A
#
# COMPACT_ATOMS: atom_id res chain seq x y z
N MET A 1 2.56 19.51 -1.38
CA MET A 1 1.18 19.05 -1.14
C MET A 1 0.39 20.16 -0.43
N TYR A 2 -0.90 20.28 -0.72
CA TYR A 2 -1.84 21.06 0.08
C TYR A 2 -2.86 20.10 0.70
N ALA A 3 -3.32 20.40 1.90
CA ALA A 3 -4.47 19.77 2.51
C ALA A 3 -5.52 20.84 2.80
N VAL A 4 -6.78 20.54 2.52
CA VAL A 4 -7.92 21.41 2.74
C VAL A 4 -9.07 20.54 3.26
N ARG A 5 -9.91 21.10 4.12
CA ARG A 5 -11.12 20.39 4.56
C ARG A 5 -12.12 20.28 3.42
N PRO A 6 -13.06 19.31 3.46
CA PRO A 6 -14.09 19.17 2.43
C PRO A 6 -14.99 20.40 2.27
N ASP A 7 -15.14 21.21 3.33
CA ASP A 7 -15.87 22.48 3.30
C ASP A 7 -15.09 23.64 2.67
N GLY A 8 -13.87 23.38 2.17
CA GLY A 8 -12.99 24.38 1.57
C GLY A 8 -12.17 25.20 2.57
N THR A 9 -12.34 25.00 3.87
CA THR A 9 -11.63 25.76 4.90
C THR A 9 -10.30 25.10 5.31
N GLY A 10 -9.46 25.86 6.00
CA GLY A 10 -8.25 25.32 6.62
C GLY A 10 -7.16 24.88 5.64
N LEU A 11 -7.10 25.49 4.45
CA LEU A 11 -6.05 25.24 3.47
C LEU A 11 -4.67 25.40 4.12
N SER A 12 -3.85 24.35 4.01
CA SER A 12 -2.50 24.34 4.55
C SER A 12 -1.53 23.72 3.56
N ARG A 13 -0.41 24.42 3.31
CA ARG A 13 0.72 23.87 2.55
C ARG A 13 1.52 22.93 3.44
N ILE A 14 1.78 21.72 2.95
CA ILE A 14 2.66 20.74 3.59
C ILE A 14 3.98 20.70 2.80
N PRO A 15 5.10 21.20 3.37
CA PRO A 15 6.38 21.28 2.69
C PRO A 15 7.13 19.94 2.80
N LEU A 16 6.87 19.04 1.85
CA LEU A 16 7.45 17.69 1.86
C LEU A 16 8.93 17.63 1.43
N GLY A 17 9.44 18.71 0.81
CA GLY A 17 10.81 18.73 0.27
C GLY A 17 11.03 17.77 -0.90
N LEU A 18 9.93 17.40 -1.57
CA LEU A 18 9.89 16.54 -2.74
C LEU A 18 9.91 17.37 -4.03
N PRO A 19 10.51 16.88 -5.14
CA PRO A 19 10.15 17.36 -6.47
C PRO A 19 8.63 17.27 -6.60
N TYR A 20 7.99 18.37 -6.97
CA TYR A 20 6.54 18.54 -6.82
C TYR A 20 5.73 17.72 -7.84
N ASP A 21 6.37 17.25 -8.91
CA ASP A 21 5.72 16.49 -9.98
C ASP A 21 5.92 14.98 -9.80
N GLY A 22 4.83 14.22 -9.94
CA GLY A 22 4.85 12.75 -9.98
C GLY A 22 4.89 12.05 -8.62
N ALA A 23 4.48 12.72 -7.54
CA ALA A 23 4.34 12.09 -6.23
C ALA A 23 2.92 11.56 -6.00
N ASP A 24 2.80 10.29 -5.62
CA ASP A 24 1.53 9.70 -5.22
C ASP A 24 1.25 9.97 -3.74
N VAL A 25 -0.04 10.09 -3.41
CA VAL A 25 -0.51 10.39 -2.06
C VAL A 25 -1.66 9.48 -1.69
N GLU A 26 -1.57 8.85 -0.52
CA GLU A 26 -2.65 8.05 0.04
C GLU A 26 -2.87 8.36 1.52
N TRP A 27 -4.13 8.57 1.90
CA TRP A 27 -4.53 8.81 3.29
C TRP A 27 -4.83 7.50 4.01
N SER A 28 -4.43 7.41 5.28
CA SER A 28 -4.85 6.33 6.16
C SER A 28 -6.38 6.34 6.33
N PRO A 29 -7.04 5.19 6.60
CA PRO A 29 -8.50 5.11 6.69
C PRO A 29 -9.11 6.04 7.75
N ASP A 30 -8.35 6.31 8.83
CA ASP A 30 -8.74 7.22 9.90
C ASP A 30 -8.50 8.72 9.58
N GLY A 31 -7.90 9.02 8.42
CA GLY A 31 -7.56 10.38 7.99
C GLY A 31 -6.46 11.05 8.82
N THR A 32 -5.80 10.32 9.74
CA THR A 32 -4.78 10.92 10.61
C THR A 32 -3.39 10.95 9.99
N LYS A 33 -3.14 10.15 8.95
CA LYS A 33 -1.85 10.06 8.27
C LYS A 33 -2.04 10.13 6.76
N ALA A 34 -1.02 10.66 6.09
CA ALA A 34 -0.87 10.53 4.66
C ALA A 34 0.51 9.97 4.35
N LEU A 35 0.57 8.98 3.46
CA LEU A 35 1.81 8.61 2.80
C LEU A 35 1.96 9.48 1.56
N VAL A 36 3.15 10.04 1.37
CA VAL A 36 3.54 10.63 0.10
C VAL A 36 4.77 9.93 -0.40
N MET A 37 4.71 9.47 -1.63
CA MET A 37 5.77 8.67 -2.22
C MET A 37 6.23 9.30 -3.51
N TYR A 38 7.52 9.13 -3.78
CA TYR A 38 8.14 9.56 -5.01
C TYR A 38 9.03 8.44 -5.51
N ASP A 39 8.66 7.88 -6.66
CA ASP A 39 9.54 7.01 -7.42
C ASP A 39 10.53 7.88 -8.19
N SER A 40 11.82 7.72 -7.89
CA SER A 40 12.88 8.44 -8.57
C SER A 40 13.34 7.77 -9.87
N GLY A 41 12.78 6.60 -10.21
CA GLY A 41 13.19 5.78 -11.35
C GLY A 41 14.64 5.27 -11.25
N SER A 42 15.24 5.32 -10.06
CA SER A 42 16.69 5.15 -9.86
C SER A 42 17.08 4.13 -8.79
N GLY A 43 16.24 3.13 -8.53
CA GLY A 43 16.57 2.10 -7.55
C GLY A 43 16.10 2.40 -6.11
N ASN A 44 15.54 3.60 -5.88
CA ASN A 44 15.44 4.20 -4.54
C ASN A 44 14.20 5.08 -4.38
N SER A 45 13.04 4.45 -4.20
CA SER A 45 11.83 5.18 -3.85
C SER A 45 11.97 5.90 -2.50
N LEU A 46 11.45 7.12 -2.43
CA LEU A 46 11.39 7.89 -1.20
C LEU A 46 9.94 7.99 -0.75
N ALA A 47 9.70 7.74 0.53
CA ALA A 47 8.38 7.86 1.13
C ALA A 47 8.42 8.80 2.33
N TRP A 48 7.32 9.51 2.55
CA TRP A 48 7.10 10.38 3.70
C TRP A 48 5.79 10.00 4.33
N VAL A 49 5.79 9.93 5.66
CA VAL A 49 4.57 9.81 6.43
C VAL A 49 4.33 11.15 7.08
N PHE A 50 3.23 11.77 6.67
CA PHE A 50 2.69 12.97 7.28
C PHE A 50 1.69 12.56 8.36
N ASP A 51 1.88 13.06 9.58
CA ASP A 51 0.91 12.97 10.67
C ASP A 51 0.12 14.29 10.70
N ALA A 52 -1.14 14.22 10.28
CA ALA A 52 -2.01 15.39 10.14
C ALA A 52 -2.41 15.98 11.49
N VAL A 53 -2.49 15.15 12.54
CA VAL A 53 -2.86 15.57 13.89
C VAL A 53 -1.73 16.35 14.54
N ARG A 54 -0.50 15.83 14.47
CA ARG A 54 0.70 16.44 15.04
C ARG A 54 1.33 17.49 14.13
N ARG A 55 0.90 17.54 12.86
CA ARG A 55 1.49 18.37 11.79
C ARG A 55 2.98 18.12 11.62
N THR A 56 3.39 16.87 11.82
CA THR A 56 4.77 16.43 11.67
C THR A 56 4.93 15.56 10.44
N GLN A 57 6.12 15.49 9.88
CA GLN A 57 6.45 14.57 8.81
C GLN A 57 7.72 13.81 9.14
N ARG A 58 7.85 12.61 8.60
CA ARG A 58 9.09 11.84 8.64
C ARG A 58 9.32 11.12 7.33
N ARG A 59 10.59 11.08 6.92
CA ARG A 59 11.03 10.35 5.72
C ARG A 59 11.31 8.88 6.06
N ILE A 60 10.84 7.99 5.20
CA ILE A 60 11.13 6.56 5.15
C ILE A 60 11.94 6.32 3.87
N ARG A 61 13.09 5.66 4.00
CA ARG A 61 13.92 5.27 2.85
C ARG A 61 13.60 3.84 2.47
N LEU A 62 13.02 3.65 1.30
CA LEU A 62 12.72 2.34 0.72
C LEU A 62 13.87 1.97 -0.22
N ARG A 63 14.90 1.32 0.33
CA ARG A 63 16.11 0.97 -0.43
C ARG A 63 15.83 -0.27 -1.27
N LYS A 64 16.25 -0.26 -2.54
CA LYS A 64 16.08 -1.38 -3.47
C LYS A 64 14.62 -1.76 -3.70
N LEU A 65 13.71 -0.78 -3.59
CA LEU A 65 12.31 -0.96 -3.94
C LEU A 65 12.01 0.07 -5.04
N ASP A 66 11.84 -0.43 -6.26
CA ASP A 66 11.59 0.40 -7.44
C ASP A 66 10.14 0.20 -7.83
N THR A 67 9.53 1.27 -8.37
CA THR A 67 8.20 1.25 -8.97
C THR A 67 7.12 0.67 -8.06
N ILE A 68 6.43 1.58 -7.37
CA ILE A 68 5.35 1.22 -6.48
C ILE A 68 4.03 1.58 -7.16
N SER A 69 3.27 0.56 -7.58
CA SER A 69 2.04 0.70 -8.36
C SER A 69 0.79 0.86 -7.48
N PHE A 70 0.73 0.19 -6.33
CA PHE A 70 -0.40 0.22 -5.40
C PHE A 70 0.08 0.32 -3.95
N MET A 71 -0.62 1.12 -3.14
CA MET A 71 -0.22 1.42 -1.75
C MET A 71 -1.34 1.27 -0.72
N PRO A 72 -2.24 0.26 -0.80
CA PRO A 72 -3.41 0.24 0.05
C PRO A 72 -2.99 0.19 1.53
N TRP A 73 -3.61 1.06 2.33
CA TRP A 73 -3.48 1.00 3.79
C TRP A 73 -4.20 -0.21 4.36
N SER A 74 -3.62 -0.78 5.43
CA SER A 74 -4.34 -1.72 6.27
C SER A 74 -5.56 -1.05 6.92
N PRO A 75 -6.65 -1.79 7.21
CA PRO A 75 -7.87 -1.22 7.79
C PRO A 75 -7.64 -0.46 9.12
N ASP A 76 -6.61 -0.84 9.87
CA ASP A 76 -6.22 -0.19 11.13
C ASP A 76 -5.30 1.03 10.95
N GLY A 77 -4.92 1.36 9.70
CA GLY A 77 -4.06 2.50 9.38
C GLY A 77 -2.61 2.39 9.85
N LYS A 78 -2.13 1.18 10.19
CA LYS A 78 -0.76 0.97 10.70
C LYS A 78 0.22 0.50 9.65
N ARG A 79 -0.26 -0.15 8.60
CA ARG A 79 0.55 -0.80 7.57
C ARG A 79 0.14 -0.38 6.19
N LEU A 80 1.07 -0.54 5.25
CA LEU A 80 0.88 -0.30 3.83
C LEU A 80 1.33 -1.54 3.07
N ALA A 81 0.54 -1.97 2.11
CA ALA A 81 1.01 -2.94 1.13
C ALA A 81 1.67 -2.16 0.01
N LEU A 82 2.85 -2.57 -0.44
CA LEU A 82 3.59 -1.93 -1.52
C LEU A 82 3.90 -3.01 -2.56
N GLY A 83 3.29 -2.89 -3.74
CA GLY A 83 3.74 -3.64 -4.91
C GLY A 83 5.06 -3.04 -5.38
N THR A 84 6.10 -3.84 -5.64
CA THR A 84 7.38 -3.30 -6.11
C THR A 84 7.97 -4.16 -7.23
N SER A 85 8.80 -3.58 -8.10
CA SER A 85 9.47 -4.33 -9.18
C SER A 85 10.31 -5.52 -8.67
N ASN A 86 10.74 -5.46 -7.41
CA ASN A 86 11.53 -6.49 -6.76
C ASN A 86 10.67 -7.40 -5.89
N GLY A 87 9.34 -7.32 -5.94
CA GLY A 87 8.40 -8.13 -5.17
C GLY A 87 7.63 -7.36 -4.08
N ASP A 88 6.47 -7.88 -3.71
CA ASP A 88 5.54 -7.19 -2.81
C ASP A 88 5.98 -7.24 -1.35
N VAL A 89 5.74 -6.13 -0.64
CA VAL A 89 6.11 -5.98 0.76
C VAL A 89 5.01 -5.29 1.57
N VAL A 90 4.96 -5.56 2.87
CA VAL A 90 4.18 -4.78 3.84
C VAL A 90 5.12 -3.90 4.64
N LEU A 91 4.87 -2.59 4.60
CA LEU A 91 5.55 -1.62 5.46
C LEU A 91 4.74 -1.38 6.73
N ASP A 92 5.34 -1.66 7.89
CA ASP A 92 4.88 -1.10 9.16
C ASP A 92 5.34 0.35 9.25
N VAL A 93 4.36 1.25 9.31
CA VAL A 93 4.62 2.69 9.26
C VAL A 93 5.29 3.19 10.53
N GLU A 94 4.99 2.59 11.68
CA GLU A 94 5.50 2.99 12.99
C GLU A 94 6.94 2.52 13.20
N THR A 95 7.17 1.22 13.03
CA THR A 95 8.47 0.58 13.26
C THR A 95 9.42 0.75 12.07
N ARG A 96 8.88 1.03 10.87
CA ARG A 96 9.61 1.10 9.60
C ARG A 96 10.15 -0.25 9.15
N THR A 97 9.54 -1.33 9.62
CA THR A 97 9.88 -2.68 9.23
C THR A 97 9.19 -3.04 7.92
N LEU A 98 9.90 -3.74 7.05
CA LEU A 98 9.36 -4.31 5.82
C LEU A 98 9.20 -5.81 6.00
N HIS A 99 8.02 -6.33 5.72
CA HIS A 99 7.71 -7.75 5.68
C HIS A 99 7.57 -8.17 4.23
N ARG A 100 8.38 -9.13 3.80
CA ARG A 100 8.31 -9.67 2.43
C ARG A 100 7.07 -10.55 2.28
N LEU A 101 6.30 -10.33 1.21
CA LEU A 101 5.16 -11.18 0.85
C LEU A 101 5.55 -12.21 -0.20
N GLN A 102 6.20 -11.76 -1.27
CA GLN A 102 6.69 -12.61 -2.36
C GLN A 102 7.84 -11.93 -3.12
N ASP A 103 8.54 -12.72 -3.94
CA ASP A 103 9.74 -12.27 -4.64
C ASP A 103 9.48 -11.67 -6.03
N GLU A 104 8.24 -11.74 -6.51
CA GLU A 104 7.80 -11.19 -7.79
C GLU A 104 6.69 -10.16 -7.56
N LEU A 105 6.56 -9.19 -8.46
CA LEU A 105 5.46 -8.21 -8.41
C LEU A 105 4.14 -8.96 -8.66
N ALA A 106 3.11 -8.75 -7.83
CA ALA A 106 1.77 -9.23 -8.19
C ALA A 106 1.22 -8.43 -9.39
N ASP A 107 0.44 -9.08 -10.24
CA ASP A 107 -0.13 -8.52 -11.48
C ASP A 107 -1.27 -7.51 -11.23
N ASP A 108 -1.04 -6.54 -10.34
CA ASP A 108 -1.84 -5.31 -10.13
C ASP A 108 -3.01 -5.33 -9.12
N LEU A 109 -3.21 -6.41 -8.34
CA LEU A 109 -4.33 -6.46 -7.38
C LEU A 109 -3.91 -6.97 -6.01
N LEU A 110 -3.36 -6.08 -5.19
CA LEU A 110 -3.03 -6.36 -3.80
C LEU A 110 -4.09 -5.72 -2.88
N THR A 111 -4.80 -6.51 -2.08
CA THR A 111 -5.87 -5.99 -1.20
C THR A 111 -5.82 -6.58 0.20
N TRP A 112 -6.14 -5.76 1.20
CA TRP A 112 -6.16 -6.16 2.60
C TRP A 112 -7.43 -6.91 2.95
N SER A 113 -7.28 -7.99 3.71
CA SER A 113 -8.38 -8.57 4.48
C SER A 113 -8.96 -7.54 5.45
N PRO A 114 -10.27 -7.57 5.76
CA PRO A 114 -10.91 -6.58 6.64
C PRO A 114 -10.37 -6.57 8.08
N ASP A 115 -9.84 -7.70 8.56
CA ASP A 115 -9.19 -7.79 9.87
C ASP A 115 -7.72 -7.34 9.84
N GLY A 116 -7.20 -6.98 8.66
CA GLY A 116 -5.85 -6.52 8.42
C GLY A 116 -4.78 -7.61 8.59
N LYS A 117 -5.11 -8.88 8.79
CA LYS A 117 -4.09 -9.91 9.09
C LYS A 117 -3.47 -10.51 7.83
N ARG A 118 -4.16 -10.40 6.71
CA ARG A 118 -3.75 -10.99 5.43
C ARG A 118 -3.89 -10.01 4.28
N LEU A 119 -3.15 -10.28 3.23
CA LEU A 119 -3.37 -9.72 1.91
C LEU A 119 -3.84 -10.81 0.96
N LEU A 120 -4.58 -10.41 -0.07
CA LEU A 120 -5.00 -11.22 -1.19
C LEU A 120 -4.40 -10.61 -2.46
N PHE A 121 -3.89 -11.48 -3.33
CA PHE A 121 -3.31 -11.08 -4.61
C PHE A 121 -3.38 -12.21 -5.63
N SER A 122 -3.20 -11.84 -6.90
CA SER A 122 -3.01 -12.76 -8.01
C SER A 122 -1.55 -12.83 -8.42
N SER A 123 -1.11 -14.00 -8.86
CA SER A 123 0.16 -14.21 -9.55
C SER A 123 -0.08 -15.19 -10.69
N GLY A 124 -0.02 -14.69 -11.92
CA GLY A 124 -0.40 -15.43 -13.12
C GLY A 124 -1.85 -15.95 -13.04
N HIS A 125 -2.01 -17.28 -13.10
CA HIS A 125 -3.33 -17.92 -13.09
C HIS A 125 -3.77 -18.38 -11.70
N ASP A 126 -3.19 -17.85 -10.63
CA ASP A 126 -3.43 -18.34 -9.28
C ASP A 126 -3.69 -17.18 -8.31
N LEU A 127 -4.67 -17.39 -7.41
CA LEU A 127 -4.98 -16.50 -6.30
C LEU A 127 -4.31 -16.98 -5.03
N TYR A 128 -3.77 -16.05 -4.25
CA TYR A 128 -3.05 -16.32 -3.02
C TYR A 128 -3.50 -15.40 -1.88
N THR A 129 -3.33 -15.87 -0.66
CA THR A 129 -3.31 -15.00 0.52
C THR A 129 -1.98 -15.09 1.24
N ALA A 130 -1.47 -14.00 1.79
CA ALA A 130 -0.25 -13.99 2.60
C ALA A 130 -0.48 -13.33 3.96
N PRO A 131 0.16 -13.81 5.04
CA PRO A 131 0.18 -13.12 6.32
C PRO A 131 0.85 -11.74 6.19
N ALA A 132 0.24 -10.71 6.76
CA ALA A 132 0.72 -9.34 6.65
C ALA A 132 1.95 -9.03 7.53
N ASP A 133 2.27 -9.91 8.47
CA ASP A 133 3.52 -9.94 9.24
C ASP A 133 4.63 -10.74 8.52
N GLY A 134 4.37 -11.20 7.29
CA GLY A 134 5.27 -12.02 6.51
C GLY A 134 5.11 -13.51 6.78
N GLY A 135 5.64 -14.31 5.88
CA GLY A 135 5.46 -15.76 5.87
C GLY A 135 5.01 -16.25 4.50
N PRO A 136 4.96 -17.58 4.30
CA PRO A 136 4.66 -18.14 2.99
C PRO A 136 3.23 -17.80 2.55
N PRO A 137 3.02 -17.41 1.29
CA PRO A 137 1.69 -17.34 0.70
C PRO A 137 0.97 -18.69 0.72
N THR A 138 -0.33 -18.64 0.91
CA THR A 138 -1.25 -19.78 0.81
C THR A 138 -2.01 -19.67 -0.51
N HIS A 139 -1.94 -20.71 -1.34
CA HIS A 139 -2.75 -20.83 -2.55
C HIS A 139 -4.23 -20.94 -2.19
N VAL A 140 -5.07 -20.12 -2.81
CA VAL A 140 -6.52 -20.11 -2.63
C VAL A 140 -7.16 -20.97 -3.72
N MET A 141 -6.92 -20.60 -4.98
CA MET A 141 -7.44 -21.32 -6.13
C MET A 141 -6.72 -20.92 -7.42
N ARG A 142 -6.87 -21.76 -8.44
CA ARG A 142 -6.51 -21.44 -9.82
C ARG A 142 -7.66 -20.73 -10.53
N ILE A 143 -7.35 -19.65 -11.23
CA ILE A 143 -8.26 -18.83 -12.04
C ILE A 143 -7.94 -19.01 -13.54
N ARG A 144 -8.92 -18.76 -14.42
CA ARG A 144 -8.76 -19.01 -15.86
C ARG A 144 -8.06 -17.85 -16.56
N ARG A 145 -8.35 -16.63 -16.12
CA ARG A 145 -7.72 -15.38 -16.57
C ARG A 145 -7.25 -14.58 -15.37
N GLU A 146 -6.50 -13.52 -15.65
CA GLU A 146 -6.18 -12.51 -14.65
C GLU A 146 -7.49 -11.91 -14.11
N PRO A 147 -7.64 -11.82 -12.79
CA PRO A 147 -8.90 -11.39 -12.19
C PRO A 147 -9.03 -9.88 -12.36
N GLY A 148 -10.22 -9.40 -12.70
CA GLY A 148 -10.61 -8.00 -12.49
C GLY A 148 -11.21 -7.79 -11.10
N ASP A 149 -10.98 -6.63 -10.50
CA ASP A 149 -11.64 -6.18 -9.25
C ASP A 149 -11.61 -7.20 -8.10
N LEU A 150 -10.41 -7.70 -7.77
CA LEU A 150 -10.21 -8.65 -6.67
C LEU A 150 -10.45 -7.96 -5.32
N GLN A 151 -11.43 -8.46 -4.55
CA GLN A 151 -11.89 -7.84 -3.30
C GLN A 151 -12.25 -8.87 -2.23
N TRP A 152 -12.02 -8.50 -0.96
CA TRP A 152 -12.63 -9.17 0.17
C TRP A 152 -14.03 -8.59 0.41
N SER A 153 -14.97 -9.46 0.75
CA SER A 153 -16.20 -9.02 1.45
C SER A 153 -15.83 -8.35 2.78
N PHE A 154 -16.67 -7.41 3.22
CA PHE A 154 -16.43 -6.63 4.44
C PHE A 154 -16.28 -7.49 5.71
N ASP A 155 -16.96 -8.64 5.79
CA ASP A 155 -16.84 -9.58 6.91
C ASP A 155 -15.70 -10.61 6.74
N GLY A 156 -14.98 -10.55 5.61
CA GLY A 156 -13.85 -11.41 5.28
C GLY A 156 -14.23 -12.85 4.93
N ARG A 157 -15.53 -13.19 4.80
CA ARG A 157 -15.97 -14.57 4.53
C ARG A 157 -15.91 -14.95 3.06
N TRP A 158 -15.97 -13.97 2.18
CA TRP A 158 -15.98 -14.13 0.74
C TRP A 158 -14.88 -13.32 0.08
N ILE A 159 -14.41 -13.84 -1.06
CA ILE A 159 -13.58 -13.15 -2.02
C ILE A 159 -14.39 -13.04 -3.32
N SER A 160 -14.40 -11.88 -3.94
CA SER A 160 -15.02 -11.63 -5.25
C SER A 160 -13.99 -11.18 -6.27
N PHE A 161 -14.19 -11.57 -7.52
CA PHE A 161 -13.42 -11.13 -8.69
C PHE A 161 -14.25 -11.36 -9.95
N ILE A 162 -13.83 -10.74 -11.05
CA ILE A 162 -14.41 -10.89 -12.39
C ILE A 162 -13.39 -11.62 -13.27
N ASP A 163 -13.83 -12.63 -14.04
CA ASP A 163 -13.01 -13.50 -14.94
C ASP A 163 -13.47 -13.36 -16.40
#